data_AF-A0A7H0HMM1-F1
#
_entry.id   AF-A0A7H0HMM1-F1
#
_cell.length_a   1.000
_cell.length_b   1.000
_cell.length_c   1.000
_cell.angle_alpha   90.00
_cell.angle_beta   90.00
_cell.angle_gamma   90.00
#
_symmetry.space_group_name_H-M   'P 1'
#
loop_
_entity.id
_entity.type
_entity.pdbx_description
1 polymer ?
#
loop_
_entity_poly.entity_id
_entity_poly.type
_entity_poly.pdbx_seq_one_letter_code
_entity_poly.pdbx_strand_id
1 'polypeptide(L)' 'MGAQEKAKAKAEQAKGKLKENTGRSVGNERMTAEGRAESSQGALRDAKEKAKSSVRKVGDALKKD' A
#
# COMPACT_ATOMS: atom_id res chain seq x y z
N MET A 1 -13.97 -2.36 -0.18
CA MET A 1 -13.10 -1.96 -1.29
C MET A 1 -13.53 -2.62 -2.58
N GLY A 2 -13.73 -1.82 -3.62
CA GLY A 2 -14.05 -2.30 -4.97
C GLY A 2 -12.81 -2.84 -5.71
N ALA A 3 -13.01 -3.70 -6.71
CA ALA A 3 -11.91 -4.31 -7.48
C ALA A 3 -10.95 -3.27 -8.10
N GLN A 4 -11.47 -2.09 -8.48
CA GLN A 4 -10.68 -0.97 -8.99
C GLN A 4 -9.68 -0.40 -7.97
N GLU A 5 -10.03 -0.29 -6.69
CA GLU A 5 -9.11 0.24 -5.68
C GLU A 5 -7.93 -0.71 -5.46
N LYS A 6 -8.20 -2.02 -5.43
CA LYS A 6 -7.15 -3.04 -5.32
C LYS A 6 -6.23 -3.03 -6.55
N ALA A 7 -6.80 -2.88 -7.74
CA ALA A 7 -6.03 -2.79 -8.97
C ALA A 7 -5.13 -1.54 -8.98
N LYS A 8 -5.67 -0.39 -8.55
CA LYS A 8 -4.93 0.87 -8.45
C LYS A 8 -3.78 0.77 -7.44
N ALA A 9 -4.03 0.20 -6.27
CA ALA A 9 -3.01 -0.02 -5.24
C ALA A 9 -1.87 -0.91 -5.74
N LYS A 10 -2.18 -1.99 -6.47
CA LYS A 10 -1.16 -2.85 -7.09
C LYS A 10 -0.38 -2.13 -8.19
N ALA A 11 -1.05 -1.32 -9.00
CA ALA A 11 -0.39 -0.51 -10.03
C ALA A 11 0.57 0.52 -9.41
N GLU A 12 0.16 1.21 -8.34
CA GLU A 12 1.02 2.15 -7.61
C GLU A 12 2.22 1.43 -6.97
N GLN A 13 2.04 0.24 -6.39
CA GLN A 13 3.16 -0.56 -5.90
C GLN A 13 4.16 -0.95 -7.00
N ALA A 14 3.66 -1.38 -8.16
CA ALA A 14 4.49 -1.75 -9.29
C ALA A 14 5.27 -0.53 -9.83
N LYS A 15 4.60 0.62 -9.95
CA LYS A 15 5.21 1.88 -10.36
C LYS A 15 6.29 2.35 -9.38
N GLY A 16 6.03 2.23 -8.08
CA GLY A 16 7.00 2.56 -7.03
C GLY A 16 8.26 1.69 -7.11
N LYS A 17 8.11 0.37 -7.29
CA LYS A 17 9.25 -0.54 -7.50
C LYS A 17 10.05 -0.20 -8.76
N LEU A 18 9.36 0.15 -9.84
CA LEU A 18 10.01 0.60 -11.07
C LEU A 18 10.82 1.87 -10.84
N LYS A 19 10.23 2.89 -10.19
CA LYS A 19 10.94 4.12 -9.83
C LYS A 19 12.16 3.85 -8.94
N GLU A 20 12.04 2.95 -7.97
CA GLU A 20 13.15 2.56 -7.10
C GLU A 20 14.29 1.94 -7.90
N ASN A 21 13.99 0.95 -8.74
CA ASN A 21 14.99 0.24 -9.51
C ASN A 21 15.63 1.13 -10.57
N THR A 22 14.82 1.88 -11.32
CA THR A 22 15.32 2.82 -12.33
C THR A 22 16.14 3.91 -11.68
N GLY A 23 15.68 4.50 -10.58
CA GLY A 23 16.40 5.50 -9.81
C GLY A 23 17.75 4.98 -9.33
N ARG A 24 17.82 3.76 -8.77
CA ARG A 24 19.11 3.14 -8.42
C ARG A 24 20.02 2.91 -9.63
N SER A 25 19.45 2.46 -10.74
CA SER A 25 20.21 2.13 -11.95
C SER A 25 20.85 3.36 -12.59
N VAL A 26 20.18 4.52 -12.52
CA VAL A 26 20.68 5.78 -13.07
C VAL A 26 21.29 6.72 -12.01
N GLY A 27 21.45 6.27 -10.77
CA GLY A 27 22.00 7.08 -9.67
C GLY A 27 21.12 8.25 -9.22
N ASN A 28 19.81 8.22 -9.50
CA ASN A 28 18.86 9.25 -9.08
C ASN A 28 18.21 8.89 -7.73
N GLU A 29 18.76 9.48 -6.67
CA GLU A 29 18.29 9.26 -5.29
C GLU A 29 16.85 9.76 -5.06
N ARG A 30 16.43 10.87 -5.69
CA ARG A 30 15.04 11.36 -5.59
C ARG A 30 14.05 10.35 -6.14
N MET A 31 14.33 9.84 -7.34
CA MET A 31 13.47 8.83 -7.99
C MET A 31 13.41 7.55 -7.16
N THR A 32 14.53 7.18 -6.54
CA THR A 32 14.62 6.03 -5.63
C THR A 32 13.75 6.23 -4.39
N ALA A 33 13.86 7.40 -3.76
CA ALA A 33 13.09 7.75 -2.57
C ALA A 33 11.58 7.82 -2.86
N GLU A 34 11.18 8.41 -3.98
CA GLU A 34 9.78 8.43 -4.43
C GLU A 34 9.23 7.00 -4.63
N GLY A 35 10.01 6.15 -5.30
CA GLY A 35 9.61 4.75 -5.54
C GLY A 35 9.40 3.97 -4.24
N ARG A 36 10.29 4.16 -3.27
CA ARG A 36 10.23 3.54 -1.96
C ARG A 36 9.05 4.05 -1.13
N ALA A 37 8.76 5.35 -1.22
CA ALA A 37 7.61 5.97 -0.54
C ALA A 37 6.28 5.46 -1.11
N GLU A 38 6.11 5.44 -2.45
CA GLU A 38 4.91 4.90 -3.10
C GLU A 38 4.67 3.42 -2.76
N SER A 39 5.73 2.59 -2.81
CA SER A 39 5.59 1.15 -2.50
C SER A 39 5.25 0.89 -1.03
N SER A 40 5.86 1.65 -0.11
CA SER A 40 5.63 1.53 1.33
C SER A 40 4.25 2.03 1.74
N GLN A 41 3.79 3.15 1.17
CA GLN A 41 2.47 3.70 1.45
C GLN A 41 1.34 2.76 1.01
N GLY A 42 1.53 2.05 -0.12
CA GLY A 42 0.62 1.00 -0.57
C GLY A 42 0.53 -0.17 0.43
N ALA A 43 1.67 -0.69 0.88
CA ALA A 43 1.71 -1.78 1.86
C ALA A 43 1.11 -1.37 3.21
N LEU A 44 1.39 -0.15 3.66
CA LEU A 44 0.86 0.40 4.91
C LEU A 44 -0.67 0.57 4.86
N ARG A 45 -1.21 1.04 3.72
CA ARG A 45 -2.66 1.13 3.52
C ARG A 45 -3.32 -0.24 3.57
N ASP A 46 -2.77 -1.25 2.91
CA ASP A 46 -3.29 -2.61 2.91
C ASP A 46 -3.29 -3.22 4.32
N ALA A 47 -2.19 -3.04 5.07
CA ALA A 47 -2.08 -3.49 6.45
C ALA A 47 -3.07 -2.77 7.38
N LYS A 48 -3.19 -1.44 7.24
CA LYS A 48 -4.12 -0.63 8.04
C LYS A 48 -5.58 -0.97 7.76
N GLU A 49 -5.93 -1.21 6.50
CA GLU A 49 -7.27 -1.66 6.07
C GLU A 49 -7.60 -3.04 6.65
N LYS A 50 -6.69 -4.02 6.55
CA LYS A 50 -6.88 -5.35 7.15
C LYS A 50 -7.04 -5.28 8.67
N ALA A 51 -6.23 -4.46 9.34
CA ALA A 51 -6.32 -4.25 10.77
C ALA A 51 -7.66 -3.62 11.16
N LYS A 52 -8.10 -2.55 10.45
CA LYS A 52 -9.42 -1.93 10.67
C LYS A 52 -10.58 -2.89 10.41
N SER A 53 -10.48 -3.72 9.37
CA SER A 53 -11.50 -4.71 9.04
C SER A 53 -11.63 -5.77 10.13
N SER A 54 -10.51 -6.23 10.68
CA SER A 54 -10.48 -7.21 11.77
C SER A 54 -11.01 -6.62 13.08
N VAL A 55 -10.58 -5.39 13.43
CA VAL A 55 -11.09 -4.67 14.60
C VAL A 55 -12.59 -4.39 14.50
N ARG A 56 -13.09 -3.98 13.33
CA ARG A 56 -14.53 -3.80 13.10
C ARG A 56 -15.30 -5.11 13.31
N LYS A 57 -14.82 -6.23 12.77
CA LYS A 57 -15.48 -7.54 12.97
C LYS A 57 -15.52 -7.95 14.44
N VAL A 58 -14.43 -7.77 15.18
CA VAL A 58 -14.37 -8.10 16.61
C VAL A 58 -15.30 -7.20 17.43
N GLY A 59 -15.30 -5.88 17.15
CA GLY A 59 -16.19 -4.94 17.84
C GLY A 59 -17.68 -5.14 17.52
N ASP A 60 -18.01 -5.56 16.30
CA ASP A 60 -19.39 -5.88 15.90
C ASP A 60 -19.89 -7.16 16.59
N ALA A 61 -19.02 -8.18 16.71
CA ALA A 61 -19.32 -9.40 17.45
C ALA A 61 -19.54 -9.15 18.95
N LEU A 62 -18.74 -8.28 19.57
CA LEU A 62 -18.86 -7.93 21.00
C LEU A 62 -20.05 -7.02 21.34
N LYS A 63 -20.66 -6.37 20.34
CA LYS A 63 -21.79 -5.44 20.54
C LYS A 63 -23.16 -6.10 20.31
N LYS A 64 -23.17 -7.38 19.93
CA LYS A 64 -24.39 -8.14 19.63
C LYS A 64 -24.81 -9.07 20.78
N ASP A 65 -24.00 -9.19 21.82
CA ASP A 65 -24.39 -9.61 23.18
C ASP A 65 -24.84 -8.39 24.00
#